data_AF-A0AA96VU20-F1
#
_entry.id   AF-A0AA96VU20-F1
#
_cell.length_a   1.000
_cell.length_b   1.000
_cell.length_c   1.000
_cell.angle_alpha   90.00
_cell.angle_beta   90.00
_cell.angle_gamma   90.00
#
_symmetry.space_group_name_H-M   'P 1'
#
loop_
_entity.id
_entity.type
_entity.pdbx_description
1 polymer ?
#
loop_
_entity_poly.entity_id
_entity_poly.type
_entity_poly.pdbx_seq_one_letter_code
_entity_poly.pdbx_strand_id
1 'polypeptide(L)'
;MTTASHISSKTAAIPVHAVWGAAAGLVGGVGMGIWMSVSRPVMDTAMITMVAGLLGSTNAFAGWLIHLSIALFAGATFGIVLGHLAQRLAPAIVLGLAYGVVWWAIGALWIMPANMGMPVFEWNDITSSSLGAHLVFGLLAGATFACIAQAMGKRTGPAR
;
A
#
# COMPACT_ATOMS: atom_id res chain seq x y z
N MET A 1 8.10 -46.13 -6.52
CA MET A 1 6.92 -45.52 -5.88
C MET A 1 7.14 -44.01 -5.90
N THR A 2 6.58 -43.32 -6.89
CA THR A 2 6.87 -41.90 -7.15
C THR A 2 5.71 -41.09 -6.56
N THR A 3 5.90 -40.54 -5.37
CA THR A 3 4.95 -39.62 -4.75
C THR A 3 5.00 -38.29 -5.49
N ALA A 4 4.09 -38.10 -6.44
CA ALA A 4 3.85 -36.79 -7.05
C ALA A 4 3.20 -35.88 -6.00
N SER A 5 3.96 -34.92 -5.49
CA SER A 5 3.44 -33.87 -4.61
C SER A 5 2.51 -32.95 -5.42
N HIS A 6 1.20 -33.16 -5.28
CA HIS A 6 0.21 -32.21 -5.78
C HIS A 6 0.26 -30.94 -4.93
N ILE A 7 1.02 -29.94 -5.39
CA ILE A 7 0.96 -28.60 -4.80
C ILE A 7 -0.42 -28.03 -5.16
N SER A 8 -1.26 -27.81 -4.15
CA SER A 8 -2.60 -27.26 -4.32
C SER A 8 -2.53 -25.89 -5.01
N SER A 9 -3.34 -25.66 -6.04
CA SER A 9 -3.37 -24.41 -6.81
C SER A 9 -3.64 -23.18 -5.93
N LYS A 10 -4.29 -23.35 -4.77
CA LYS A 10 -4.47 -22.28 -3.78
C LYS A 10 -3.15 -21.86 -3.13
N THR A 11 -2.23 -22.79 -2.89
CA THR A 11 -0.94 -22.51 -2.21
C THR A 11 0.01 -21.75 -3.12
N ALA A 12 -0.01 -22.00 -4.43
CA ALA A 12 0.78 -21.25 -5.41
C ALA A 12 0.23 -19.83 -5.68
N ALA A 13 -1.07 -19.59 -5.45
CA ALA A 13 -1.69 -18.29 -5.66
C ALA A 13 -1.28 -17.23 -4.62
N ILE A 14 -0.97 -17.65 -3.38
CA ILE A 14 -0.56 -16.75 -2.29
C ILE A 14 0.75 -16.01 -2.62
N PRO A 15 1.87 -16.68 -2.95
CA PRO A 15 3.12 -15.98 -3.27
C PRO A 15 2.99 -15.11 -4.52
N VAL A 16 2.23 -15.55 -5.52
CA VAL A 16 1.99 -14.76 -6.74
C VAL A 16 1.22 -13.47 -6.43
N HIS A 17 0.11 -13.56 -5.70
CA HIS A 17 -0.63 -12.37 -5.30
C HIS A 17 0.17 -11.45 -4.38
N ALA A 18 1.02 -12.00 -3.52
CA ALA A 18 1.92 -11.18 -2.69
C ALA A 18 2.88 -10.35 -3.56
N VAL A 19 3.47 -10.92 -4.62
CA VAL A 19 4.35 -10.18 -5.55
C VAL A 19 3.57 -9.11 -6.32
N TRP A 20 2.39 -9.43 -6.85
CA TRP A 20 1.55 -8.44 -7.55
C TRP A 20 1.11 -7.31 -6.61
N GLY A 21 0.75 -7.68 -5.38
CA GLY A 21 0.42 -6.76 -4.31
C GLY A 21 1.59 -5.85 -3.98
N ALA A 22 2.80 -6.39 -3.79
CA ALA A 22 4.01 -5.61 -3.51
C ALA A 22 4.28 -4.58 -4.62
N ALA A 23 4.21 -4.99 -5.89
CA ALA A 23 4.36 -4.08 -7.03
C ALA A 23 3.29 -2.99 -7.03
N ALA A 24 2.03 -3.34 -6.77
CA ALA A 24 0.93 -2.38 -6.69
C ALA A 24 1.08 -1.41 -5.51
N GLY A 25 1.55 -1.90 -4.36
CA GLY A 25 1.88 -1.11 -3.19
C GLY A 25 2.98 -0.10 -3.46
N LEU A 26 4.02 -0.47 -4.21
CA LEU A 26 5.06 0.46 -4.64
C LEU A 26 4.51 1.56 -5.56
N VAL A 27 3.59 1.23 -6.48
CA VAL A 27 2.97 2.26 -7.34
C VAL A 27 2.15 3.25 -6.52
N GLY A 28 1.30 2.78 -5.60
CA GLY A 28 0.58 3.67 -4.68
C GLY A 28 1.53 4.44 -3.77
N GLY A 29 2.58 3.77 -3.29
CA GLY A 29 3.59 4.32 -2.38
C GLY A 29 4.37 5.46 -3.02
N VAL A 30 4.79 5.32 -4.27
CA VAL A 30 5.45 6.41 -5.02
C VAL A 30 4.51 7.60 -5.15
N GLY A 31 3.25 7.40 -5.55
CA GLY A 31 2.27 8.48 -5.65
C GLY A 31 2.10 9.24 -4.33
N MET A 32 1.94 8.50 -3.23
CA MET A 32 1.82 9.08 -1.90
C MET A 32 3.12 9.75 -1.41
N GLY A 33 4.28 9.17 -1.72
CA GLY A 33 5.59 9.70 -1.32
C GLY A 33 5.93 11.01 -2.03
N ILE A 34 5.53 11.16 -3.30
CA ILE A 34 5.64 12.43 -4.04
C ILE A 34 4.83 13.50 -3.32
N TRP A 35 3.58 13.19 -2.95
CA TRP A 35 2.74 14.12 -2.20
C TRP A 35 3.36 14.46 -0.84
N MET A 36 3.84 13.46 -0.08
CA MET A 36 4.54 13.67 1.20
C MET A 36 5.79 14.55 1.08
N SER A 37 6.46 14.53 -0.07
CA SER A 37 7.67 15.33 -0.32
C SER A 37 7.35 16.81 -0.53
N VAL A 38 6.13 17.14 -0.96
CA VAL A 38 5.70 18.53 -1.19
C VAL A 38 4.81 19.07 -0.07
N SER A 39 4.09 18.20 0.65
CA SER A 39 3.23 18.58 1.78
C SER A 39 4.06 18.96 3.00
N ARG A 40 3.78 20.12 3.60
CA ARG A 40 4.47 20.64 4.80
C ARG A 40 3.49 20.97 5.93
N PRO A 41 2.96 19.96 6.63
CA PRO A 41 1.91 20.17 7.64
C PRO A 41 2.43 20.78 8.96
N VAL A 42 3.74 20.68 9.25
CA VAL A 42 4.32 21.14 10.51
C VAL A 42 5.59 21.93 10.24
N MET A 43 5.61 23.23 10.59
CA MET A 43 6.81 24.09 10.60
C MET A 43 7.73 23.89 9.38
N ASP A 44 7.17 23.97 8.18
CA ASP A 44 7.86 23.77 6.89
C ASP A 44 8.57 22.42 6.69
N THR A 45 8.33 21.44 7.57
CA THR A 45 8.87 20.10 7.48
C THR A 45 8.06 19.27 6.49
N ALA A 46 8.73 18.75 5.46
CA ALA A 46 8.09 17.83 4.52
C ALA A 46 7.61 16.58 5.26
N MET A 47 6.40 16.12 4.95
CA MET A 47 5.84 14.96 5.64
C MET A 47 6.66 13.68 5.42
N ILE A 48 7.41 13.59 4.32
CA ILE A 48 8.34 12.46 4.11
C ILE A 48 9.46 12.42 5.17
N THR A 49 9.88 13.58 5.67
CA THR A 49 10.85 13.68 6.78
C THR A 49 10.20 13.31 8.11
N MET A 50 8.91 13.59 8.29
CA MET A 50 8.18 13.09 9.46
C MET A 50 8.15 11.56 9.49
N VAL A 51 7.98 10.91 8.33
CA VAL A 51 8.10 9.44 8.22
C VAL A 51 9.52 8.95 8.57
N ALA A 52 10.56 9.70 8.19
CA ALA A 52 11.94 9.39 8.60
C ALA A 52 12.10 9.37 10.14
N GLY A 53 11.35 10.23 10.83
CA GLY A 53 11.32 10.34 12.28
C GLY A 53 10.81 9.08 13.01
N LEU A 54 10.09 8.19 12.32
CA LEU A 54 9.69 6.89 12.87
C LEU A 54 10.89 6.03 13.30
N LEU A 55 12.05 6.22 12.66
CA LEU A 55 13.31 5.56 13.01
C LEU A 55 14.39 6.55 13.47
N GLY A 56 13.97 7.71 13.99
CA GLY A 56 14.88 8.72 14.55
C GLY A 56 15.74 9.47 13.52
N SER A 57 15.36 9.47 12.24
CA SER A 57 16.08 10.16 11.16
C SER A 57 15.37 11.44 10.73
N THR A 58 16.15 12.44 10.31
CA THR A 58 15.64 13.68 9.69
C THR A 58 15.95 13.75 8.18
N ASN A 59 16.50 12.67 7.61
CA ASN A 59 16.89 12.62 6.21
C ASN A 59 15.70 12.22 5.32
N ALA A 60 15.36 13.04 4.33
CA ALA A 60 14.28 12.76 3.37
C ALA A 60 14.48 11.44 2.61
N PHE A 61 15.72 11.06 2.28
CA PHE A 61 16.02 9.79 1.64
C PHE A 61 15.69 8.60 2.55
N ALA A 62 15.99 8.70 3.85
CA ALA A 62 15.59 7.69 4.82
C ALA A 62 14.07 7.60 4.93
N GLY A 63 13.37 8.74 4.93
CA GLY A 63 11.91 8.81 4.88
C GLY A 63 11.32 8.08 3.68
N TRP A 64 11.89 8.29 2.48
CA TRP A 64 11.52 7.57 1.26
C TRP A 64 11.72 6.07 1.38
N LEU A 65 12.86 5.61 1.92
CA LEU A 65 13.14 4.19 2.09
C LEU A 65 12.15 3.53 3.05
N ILE A 66 11.86 4.19 4.19
CA ILE A 66 10.88 3.72 5.19
C ILE A 66 9.49 3.66 4.57
N HIS A 67 9.06 4.75 3.92
CA HIS A 67 7.75 4.84 3.27
C HIS A 67 7.56 3.76 2.21
N LEU A 68 8.53 3.56 1.31
CA LEU A 68 8.45 2.53 0.28
C LEU A 68 8.47 1.12 0.86
N SER A 69 9.16 0.89 1.98
CA SER A 69 9.14 -0.39 2.69
C SER A 69 7.75 -0.67 3.28
N ILE A 70 7.12 0.33 3.88
CA ILE A 70 5.74 0.24 4.39
C ILE A 70 4.77 0.00 3.22
N ALA A 71 4.91 0.75 2.11
CA ALA A 71 4.07 0.61 0.94
C ALA A 71 4.19 -0.78 0.29
N LEU A 72 5.40 -1.34 0.23
CA LEU A 72 5.66 -2.70 -0.23
C LEU A 72 4.96 -3.72 0.67
N PHE A 73 5.09 -3.58 2.00
CA PHE A 73 4.44 -4.45 2.97
C PHE A 73 2.91 -4.37 2.89
N ALA A 74 2.37 -3.16 2.83
CA ALA A 74 0.94 -2.90 2.66
C ALA A 74 0.41 -3.51 1.35
N GLY A 75 1.12 -3.29 0.25
CA GLY A 75 0.77 -3.89 -1.04
C GLY A 75 0.77 -5.42 -1.00
N ALA A 76 1.83 -6.03 -0.46
CA ALA A 76 1.92 -7.49 -0.34
C ALA A 76 0.75 -8.05 0.49
N THR A 77 0.42 -7.39 1.60
CA THR A 77 -0.71 -7.77 2.45
C THR A 77 -2.05 -7.62 1.73
N PHE A 78 -2.24 -6.56 0.93
CA PHE A 78 -3.41 -6.42 0.06
C PHE A 78 -3.54 -7.61 -0.89
N GLY A 79 -2.45 -7.99 -1.57
CA GLY A 79 -2.44 -9.14 -2.48
C GLY A 79 -2.78 -10.45 -1.78
N ILE A 80 -2.18 -10.71 -0.61
CA ILE A 80 -2.42 -11.92 0.17
C ILE A 80 -3.89 -12.01 0.63
N VAL A 81 -4.40 -10.94 1.23
CA VAL A 81 -5.71 -10.95 1.90
C VAL A 81 -6.86 -10.73 0.92
N LEU A 82 -6.73 -9.76 0.02
CA LEU A 82 -7.81 -9.28 -0.84
C LEU A 82 -7.62 -9.67 -2.31
N GLY A 83 -6.45 -10.19 -2.69
CA GLY A 83 -6.11 -10.45 -4.09
C GLY A 83 -7.12 -11.34 -4.81
N HIS A 84 -7.66 -12.37 -4.15
CA HIS A 84 -8.67 -13.25 -4.74
C HIS A 84 -10.01 -12.53 -5.07
N LEU A 85 -10.34 -11.44 -4.37
CA LEU A 85 -11.52 -10.61 -4.62
C LEU A 85 -11.21 -9.44 -5.58
N ALA A 86 -9.94 -9.04 -5.67
CA ALA A 86 -9.46 -7.92 -6.47
C ALA A 86 -9.09 -8.30 -7.92
N GLN A 87 -9.65 -9.37 -8.47
CA GLN A 87 -9.33 -9.85 -9.83
C GLN A 87 -9.94 -9.00 -10.96
N ARG A 88 -10.94 -8.17 -10.65
CA ARG A 88 -11.59 -7.24 -11.58
C ARG A 88 -11.39 -5.81 -11.11
N LEU A 89 -11.36 -4.87 -12.06
CA LEU A 89 -11.02 -3.47 -11.77
C LEU A 89 -11.97 -2.81 -10.75
N ALA A 90 -13.28 -2.90 -10.97
CA ALA A 90 -14.27 -2.27 -10.08
C ALA A 90 -14.19 -2.78 -8.62
N PRO A 91 -14.24 -4.09 -8.32
CA PRO A 91 -14.10 -4.55 -6.94
C PRO A 91 -12.70 -4.26 -6.37
N ALA A 92 -11.64 -4.32 -7.17
CA ALA A 92 -10.30 -3.98 -6.70
C ALA A 92 -10.16 -2.51 -6.30
N ILE A 93 -10.82 -1.58 -7.01
CA ILE A 93 -10.86 -0.17 -6.65
C ILE A 93 -11.58 0.03 -5.31
N VAL A 94 -12.77 -0.57 -5.14
CA VAL A 94 -13.53 -0.45 -3.88
C VAL A 94 -12.74 -1.02 -2.70
N LEU A 95 -12.17 -2.23 -2.87
CA LEU A 95 -11.32 -2.86 -1.87
C LEU A 95 -10.07 -2.02 -1.59
N GLY A 96 -9.46 -1.46 -2.62
CA GLY A 96 -8.29 -0.59 -2.51
C GLY A 96 -8.58 0.68 -1.71
N LEU A 97 -9.69 1.36 -1.99
CA LEU A 97 -10.13 2.54 -1.24
C LEU A 97 -10.38 2.20 0.24
N ALA A 98 -11.12 1.13 0.52
CA ALA A 98 -11.35 0.67 1.89
C ALA A 98 -10.03 0.33 2.60
N TYR A 99 -9.11 -0.33 1.90
CA TYR A 99 -7.78 -0.65 2.41
C TYR A 99 -6.94 0.60 2.69
N GLY A 100 -7.06 1.63 1.85
CA GLY A 100 -6.47 2.94 2.09
C GLY A 100 -6.97 3.59 3.38
N VAL A 101 -8.28 3.55 3.64
CA VAL A 101 -8.87 4.03 4.91
C VAL A 101 -8.31 3.28 6.12
N VAL A 102 -8.14 1.96 6.01
CA VAL A 102 -7.54 1.15 7.09
C VAL A 102 -6.10 1.59 7.36
N TRP A 103 -5.29 1.75 6.32
CA TRP A 103 -3.90 2.23 6.47
C TRP A 103 -3.81 3.67 6.95
N TRP A 104 -4.77 4.52 6.60
CA TRP A 104 -4.88 5.86 7.14
C TRP A 104 -5.11 5.85 8.66
N ALA A 105 -6.05 5.03 9.12
CA ALA A 105 -6.31 4.88 10.55
C ALA A 105 -5.09 4.33 11.31
N ILE A 106 -4.39 3.35 10.73
CA ILE A 106 -3.19 2.76 11.36
C ILE A 106 -2.01 3.73 11.34
N GLY A 107 -1.70 4.31 10.18
CA GLY A 107 -0.52 5.14 9.97
C GLY A 107 -0.70 6.56 10.50
N ALA A 108 -1.68 7.29 9.97
CA ALA A 108 -1.85 8.72 10.20
C ALA A 108 -2.54 9.05 11.52
N LEU A 109 -3.49 8.23 11.97
CA LEU A 109 -4.19 8.47 13.24
C LEU A 109 -3.51 7.84 14.46
N TRP A 110 -2.71 6.78 14.26
CA TRP A 110 -2.15 6.03 15.39
C TRP A 110 -0.62 6.01 15.43
N ILE A 111 0.06 5.34 14.49
CA ILE A 111 1.50 5.10 14.57
C ILE A 111 2.29 6.42 14.57
N MET A 112 2.01 7.31 13.61
CA MET A 112 2.72 8.58 13.49
C MET A 112 2.49 9.50 14.70
N PRO A 113 1.24 9.80 15.12
CA PRO A 113 1.01 10.65 16.27
C PRO A 113 1.59 10.08 17.57
N ALA A 114 1.43 8.77 17.81
CA ALA A 114 2.00 8.12 18.99
C ALA A 114 3.52 8.24 19.04
N ASN A 115 4.20 8.04 17.90
CA ASN A 115 5.66 8.16 17.82
C ASN A 115 6.17 9.59 18.01
N MET A 116 5.33 10.59 17.70
CA MET A 116 5.69 12.01 17.79
C MET A 116 5.18 12.70 19.06
N GLY A 117 4.54 11.97 19.98
CA GLY A 117 3.92 12.54 21.17
C GLY A 117 2.73 13.47 20.87
N MET A 118 2.11 13.32 19.70
CA MET A 118 0.89 14.03 19.32
C MET A 118 -0.36 13.23 19.75
N PRO A 119 -1.53 13.86 19.89
CA PRO A 119 -2.76 13.15 20.19
C PRO A 119 -3.11 12.11 19.11
N VAL A 120 -3.41 10.88 19.53
CA VAL A 120 -3.84 9.79 18.63
C VAL A 120 -5.34 9.87 18.34
N PHE A 121 -5.76 9.39 17.18
CA PHE A 121 -7.16 9.39 16.72
C PHE A 121 -7.81 10.77 16.67
N GLU A 122 -7.00 11.83 16.53
CA GLU A 122 -7.49 13.19 16.37
C GLU A 122 -7.83 13.50 14.91
N TRP A 123 -9.00 14.11 14.70
CA TRP A 123 -9.40 14.63 13.40
C TRP A 123 -9.01 16.11 13.28
N ASN A 124 -8.06 16.43 12.40
CA ASN A 124 -7.57 17.78 12.15
C ASN A 124 -7.19 17.97 10.66
N ASP A 125 -6.67 19.13 10.30
CA ASP A 125 -6.30 19.45 8.90
C ASP A 125 -5.25 18.49 8.34
N ILE A 126 -4.31 18.04 9.18
CA ILE A 126 -3.24 17.12 8.79
C ILE A 126 -3.83 15.73 8.53
N THR A 127 -4.62 15.20 9.48
CA THR A 127 -5.18 13.86 9.38
C THR A 127 -6.23 13.78 8.28
N SER A 128 -7.06 14.82 8.10
CA SER A 128 -8.03 14.90 7.00
C SER A 128 -7.38 15.02 5.62
N SER A 129 -6.32 15.83 5.47
CA SER A 129 -5.57 15.91 4.21
C SER A 129 -4.88 14.58 3.88
N SER A 130 -4.30 13.92 4.89
CA SER A 130 -3.67 12.62 4.72
C SER A 130 -4.65 11.52 4.31
N LEU A 131 -5.93 11.62 4.68
CA LEU A 131 -6.96 10.66 4.23
C LEU A 131 -7.04 10.64 2.70
N GLY A 132 -7.04 11.81 2.06
CA GLY A 132 -7.01 11.91 0.59
C GLY A 132 -5.80 11.19 -0.02
N ALA A 133 -4.62 11.37 0.56
CA ALA A 133 -3.41 10.69 0.10
C ALA A 133 -3.48 9.16 0.26
N HIS A 134 -4.06 8.67 1.35
CA HIS A 134 -4.26 7.23 1.56
C HIS A 134 -5.34 6.63 0.65
N LEU A 135 -6.38 7.39 0.31
CA LEU A 135 -7.37 6.98 -0.68
C LEU A 135 -6.72 6.87 -2.07
N VAL A 136 -5.86 7.81 -2.45
CA VAL A 136 -5.08 7.73 -3.70
C VAL A 136 -4.13 6.53 -3.67
N PHE A 137 -3.41 6.30 -2.57
CA PHE A 137 -2.60 5.08 -2.39
C PHE A 137 -3.45 3.81 -2.62
N GLY A 138 -4.59 3.71 -1.94
CA GLY A 138 -5.49 2.56 -2.02
C GLY A 138 -6.06 2.35 -3.41
N LEU A 139 -6.49 3.43 -4.07
CA LEU A 139 -6.98 3.42 -5.45
C LEU A 139 -5.90 2.87 -6.41
N LEU A 140 -4.69 3.40 -6.32
CA LEU A 140 -3.56 2.98 -7.17
C LEU A 140 -3.18 1.52 -6.89
N ALA A 141 -3.10 1.11 -5.63
CA ALA A 141 -2.80 -0.26 -5.27
C ALA A 141 -3.86 -1.24 -5.81
N GLY A 142 -5.15 -0.94 -5.60
CA GLY A 142 -6.25 -1.77 -6.11
C GLY A 142 -6.27 -1.85 -7.64
N ALA A 143 -6.18 -0.70 -8.33
CA ALA A 143 -6.19 -0.65 -9.78
C ALA A 143 -4.99 -1.36 -10.40
N THR A 144 -3.78 -1.10 -9.90
CA THR A 144 -2.56 -1.75 -10.39
C THR A 144 -2.60 -3.25 -10.15
N PHE A 145 -3.07 -3.72 -8.99
CA PHE A 145 -3.23 -5.14 -8.73
C PHE A 145 -4.15 -5.80 -9.76
N ALA A 146 -5.34 -5.23 -9.99
CA ALA A 146 -6.29 -5.77 -10.96
C ALA A 146 -5.76 -5.75 -12.39
N CYS A 147 -4.99 -4.72 -12.77
CA CYS A 147 -4.35 -4.64 -14.08
C CYS A 147 -3.31 -5.76 -14.25
N ILE A 148 -2.46 -6.00 -13.24
CA ILE A 148 -1.49 -7.09 -13.25
C ILE A 148 -2.21 -8.44 -13.35
N ALA A 149 -3.21 -8.68 -12.49
CA ALA A 149 -3.97 -9.93 -12.47
C ALA A 149 -4.62 -10.24 -13.82
N GLN A 150 -5.27 -9.25 -14.45
CA GLN A 150 -5.89 -9.40 -15.76
C GLN A 150 -4.86 -9.63 -16.87
N ALA A 151 -3.72 -8.94 -16.84
CA ALA A 151 -2.65 -9.13 -17.82
C ALA A 151 -2.08 -10.56 -17.75
N MET A 152 -1.88 -11.09 -16.54
CA MET A 152 -1.37 -12.44 -16.33
C MET A 152 -2.40 -13.52 -16.67
N GLY A 153 -3.69 -13.27 -16.42
CA GLY A 153 -4.78 -14.15 -16.86
C GLY A 153 -4.90 -14.24 -18.38
N LYS A 154 -4.67 -13.13 -19.11
CA LYS A 154 -4.67 -13.13 -20.59
C LYS A 154 -3.50 -13.92 -21.18
N ARG A 155 -2.32 -13.89 -20.55
CA ARG A 155 -1.12 -14.61 -21.00
C ARG A 155 -1.21 -16.13 -20.87
N THR A 156 -2.13 -16.63 -20.06
CA THR A 156 -2.32 -18.07 -19.80
C THR A 156 -3.53 -18.65 -20.54
N GLY A 157 -4.27 -17.83 -21.30
CA GLY A 157 -5.33 -18.31 -22.19
C GLY A 157 -4.76 -18.98 -23.45
N PRO A 158 -5.48 -19.92 -24.08
CA PRO A 158 -5.02 -20.62 -25.28
C PRO A 158 -4.66 -19.62 -26.39
N ALA A 159 -3.49 -19.79 -26.99
CA ALA A 159 -3.11 -19.08 -28.21
C ALA A 159 -4.19 -19.40 -29.27
N ARG A 160 -4.87 -18.37 -29.75
CA ARG A 160 -5.79 -18.49 -30.88
C ARG A 160 -5.01 -18.73 -32.16
#